data_AF-A0A948BR93-F1
#
_entry.id   AF-A0A948BR93-F1
#
_cell.length_a   1.000
_cell.length_b   1.000
_cell.length_c   1.000
_cell.angle_alpha   90.00
_cell.angle_beta   90.00
_cell.angle_gamma   90.00
#
_symmetry.space_group_name_H-M   'P 1'
#
loop_
_entity.id
_entity.type
_entity.pdbx_description
1 polymer ?
#
loop_
_entity_poly.entity_id
_entity_poly.type
_entity_poly.pdbx_seq_one_letter_code
_entity_poly.pdbx_strand_id
1 'polypeptide(L)'
;MSDSEFCPGVFCDVIGTLVSFDKGKINKKVLETLEDFTAKGVRVTLWTGGDIKKNEELLHSLGIKSFELVPKRDYVGKEVEIALDDESPADIFSKYGVKIREYRKVEPIFK
;
A
#
# COMPACT_ATOMS: atom_id res chain seq x y z
N MET A 1 7.29 19.86 -18.90
CA MET A 1 6.94 19.14 -17.66
C MET A 1 7.55 17.77 -17.81
N SER A 2 8.42 17.32 -16.90
CA SER A 2 8.96 15.95 -16.99
C SER A 2 7.82 14.98 -16.77
N ASP A 3 7.59 14.07 -17.71
CA ASP A 3 6.62 13.00 -17.55
C ASP A 3 7.08 12.16 -16.34
N SER A 4 6.22 12.07 -15.32
CA SER A 4 6.48 11.24 -14.15
C SER A 4 6.56 9.78 -14.58
N GLU A 5 7.56 9.04 -14.10
CA GLU A 5 7.70 7.61 -14.35
C GLU A 5 6.42 6.89 -13.87
N PHE A 6 5.80 6.11 -14.76
CA PHE A 6 4.57 5.38 -14.45
C PHE A 6 4.90 3.98 -13.94
N CYS A 7 4.35 3.63 -12.78
CA CYS A 7 4.52 2.34 -12.11
C CYS A 7 3.19 1.55 -12.13
N PRO A 8 3.04 0.55 -13.02
CA PRO A 8 1.83 -0.26 -13.10
C PRO A 8 1.69 -1.21 -11.92
N GLY A 9 0.44 -1.53 -11.57
CA GLY A 9 0.08 -2.45 -10.50
C GLY A 9 -0.62 -1.79 -9.30
N VAL A 10 -0.81 -2.59 -8.26
CA VAL A 10 -1.52 -2.23 -7.05
C VAL A 10 -0.54 -2.00 -5.91
N PHE A 11 -0.68 -0.85 -5.26
CA PHE A 11 0.14 -0.43 -4.13
C PHE A 11 -0.74 -0.33 -2.90
N CYS A 12 -0.48 -1.14 -1.87
CA CYS A 12 -1.30 -1.19 -0.67
C CYS A 12 -0.52 -0.75 0.56
N ASP A 13 -1.04 0.21 1.32
CA ASP A 13 -0.47 0.58 2.61
C ASP A 13 -0.60 -0.55 3.64
N VAL A 14 0.36 -0.58 4.56
CA VAL A 14 0.43 -1.56 5.63
C VAL A 14 -0.42 -1.15 6.83
N ILE A 15 -0.16 0.02 7.44
CA ILE A 15 -0.70 0.37 8.77
C ILE A 15 -1.84 1.36 8.62
N GLY A 16 -3.04 0.97 9.07
CA GLY A 16 -4.27 1.72 8.84
C GLY A 16 -5.08 1.17 7.66
N THR A 17 -4.42 0.41 6.78
CA THR A 17 -5.00 -0.16 5.56
C THR A 17 -5.08 -1.69 5.59
N LEU A 18 -3.96 -2.41 5.40
CA LEU A 18 -3.92 -3.88 5.43
C LEU A 18 -3.93 -4.43 6.86
N VAL A 19 -3.30 -3.73 7.79
CA VAL A 19 -3.21 -4.04 9.21
C VAL A 19 -3.76 -2.86 10.00
N SER A 20 -4.51 -3.12 11.06
CA SER A 20 -5.05 -2.08 11.95
C SER A 20 -3.95 -1.21 12.59
N PHE A 21 -4.30 0.00 13.03
CA PHE A 21 -3.36 0.92 13.69
C PHE A 21 -2.76 0.36 14.99
N ASP A 22 -3.51 -0.47 15.72
CA ASP A 22 -3.03 -1.19 16.91
C ASP A 22 -2.15 -2.42 16.58
N LYS A 23 -1.94 -2.70 15.28
CA LYS A 23 -1.10 -3.77 14.74
C LYS A 23 -1.53 -5.19 15.10
N GLY A 24 -2.75 -5.37 15.61
CA GLY A 24 -3.24 -6.66 16.07
C GLY A 24 -4.13 -7.42 15.08
N LYS A 25 -4.65 -6.74 14.04
CA LYS A 25 -5.69 -7.31 13.15
C LYS A 25 -5.39 -7.07 11.69
N ILE A 26 -5.59 -8.12 10.89
CA ILE A 26 -5.53 -8.04 9.43
C ILE A 26 -6.90 -7.59 8.89
N ASN A 27 -6.86 -6.69 7.92
CA ASN A 27 -7.99 -6.34 7.08
C ASN A 27 -8.28 -7.43 6.07
N LYS A 28 -9.13 -8.40 6.45
CA LYS A 28 -9.48 -9.54 5.59
C LYS A 28 -10.02 -9.10 4.24
N LYS A 29 -10.85 -8.04 4.18
CA LYS A 29 -11.39 -7.54 2.90
C LYS A 29 -10.31 -6.99 1.99
N VAL A 30 -9.34 -6.24 2.54
CA VAL A 30 -8.20 -5.76 1.77
C VAL A 30 -7.34 -6.94 1.33
N LEU A 31 -7.00 -7.86 2.23
CA LEU A 31 -6.22 -9.05 1.89
C LEU A 31 -6.87 -9.86 0.76
N GLU A 32 -8.16 -10.16 0.85
CA GLU A 32 -8.95 -10.82 -0.19
C GLU A 32 -8.91 -10.05 -1.52
N THR A 33 -8.97 -8.71 -1.46
CA THR A 33 -8.86 -7.85 -2.65
C THR A 33 -7.47 -7.96 -3.29
N LEU A 34 -6.39 -7.99 -2.49
CA LEU A 34 -5.02 -8.16 -2.98
C LEU A 34 -4.81 -9.55 -3.58
N GLU A 35 -5.38 -10.58 -2.97
CA GLU A 35 -5.36 -11.95 -3.48
C GLU A 35 -6.12 -12.07 -4.81
N ASP A 36 -7.28 -11.42 -4.96
CA ASP A 36 -8.03 -11.37 -6.21
C ASP A 36 -7.25 -10.67 -7.34
N PHE A 37 -6.57 -9.55 -7.05
CA PHE A 37 -5.67 -8.92 -8.01
C PHE A 37 -4.53 -9.85 -8.44
N THR A 38 -3.92 -10.53 -7.46
CA THR A 38 -2.83 -11.48 -7.73
C THR A 38 -3.31 -12.65 -8.58
N ALA A 39 -4.50 -13.20 -8.29
CA ALA A 39 -5.12 -14.28 -9.06
C ALA A 39 -5.44 -13.88 -10.51
N LYS A 40 -5.67 -12.57 -10.76
CA LYS A 40 -5.85 -11.99 -12.09
C LYS A 40 -4.54 -11.64 -12.80
N GLY A 41 -3.38 -11.94 -12.20
CA GLY A 41 -2.06 -11.64 -12.75
C GLY A 41 -1.64 -10.17 -12.61
N VAL A 42 -2.33 -9.38 -11.79
CA VAL A 42 -1.94 -7.99 -11.51
C VAL A 42 -0.85 -7.98 -10.45
N ARG A 43 0.22 -7.21 -10.68
CA ARG A 43 1.29 -7.03 -9.68
C ARG A 43 0.72 -6.32 -8.45
N VAL A 44 0.95 -6.91 -7.28
CA VAL A 44 0.62 -6.31 -5.98
C VAL A 44 1.91 -6.06 -5.20
N THR A 45 2.07 -4.86 -4.70
CA THR A 45 3.19 -4.43 -3.87
C THR A 45 2.63 -3.80 -2.60
N LEU A 46 3.10 -4.25 -1.44
CA LEU A 46 2.87 -3.53 -0.19
C LEU A 46 3.84 -2.37 -0.13
N TRP A 47 3.38 -1.22 0.33
CA TRP A 47 4.24 -0.07 0.55
C TRP A 47 4.06 0.52 1.95
N THR A 48 5.07 1.24 2.42
CA THR A 48 4.96 1.87 3.75
C THR A 48 5.67 3.20 3.83
N GLY A 49 5.06 4.14 4.56
CA GLY A 49 5.72 5.36 5.01
C GLY A 49 6.55 5.20 6.28
N GLY A 50 6.45 4.03 6.95
CA GLY A 50 7.09 3.73 8.23
C GLY A 50 8.43 3.00 8.12
N ASP A 51 8.82 2.36 9.22
CA ASP A 51 10.04 1.54 9.30
C ASP A 51 9.83 0.20 8.56
N ILE A 52 10.59 0.02 7.48
CA ILE A 52 10.50 -1.15 6.59
C ILE A 52 10.70 -2.47 7.34
N LYS A 53 11.71 -2.54 8.22
CA LYS A 53 12.06 -3.78 8.93
C LYS A 53 10.98 -4.14 9.94
N LYS A 54 10.50 -3.16 10.70
CA LYS A 54 9.42 -3.39 11.68
C LYS A 54 8.13 -3.83 11.02
N ASN A 55 7.80 -3.26 9.85
CA ASN A 55 6.59 -3.64 9.12
C ASN A 55 6.74 -5.00 8.45
N GLU A 56 7.93 -5.36 7.96
CA GLU A 56 8.23 -6.70 7.45
C GLU A 56 8.10 -7.77 8.55
N GLU A 57 8.71 -7.54 9.72
CA GLU A 57 8.58 -8.42 10.89
C GLU A 57 7.13 -8.60 11.33
N LEU A 58 6.36 -7.50 11.36
CA LEU A 58 4.93 -7.51 11.66
C LEU A 58 4.16 -8.38 10.67
N LEU A 59 4.30 -8.14 9.37
CA LEU A 59 3.63 -8.91 8.32
C LEU A 59 3.96 -10.40 8.44
N HIS A 60 5.23 -10.74 8.66
CA HIS A 60 5.66 -12.12 8.87
C HIS A 60 5.02 -12.77 10.09
N SER A 61 4.92 -12.05 11.22
CA SER A 61 4.25 -12.54 12.43
C SER A 61 2.75 -12.77 12.23
N LEU A 62 2.14 -12.03 11.29
CA LEU A 62 0.74 -12.14 10.88
C LEU A 62 0.53 -13.16 9.75
N GLY A 63 1.60 -13.83 9.28
CA GLY A 63 1.54 -14.84 8.22
C GLY A 63 1.50 -14.28 6.79
N ILE A 64 1.66 -12.97 6.61
CA ILE A 64 1.69 -12.32 5.28
C ILE A 64 3.14 -12.32 4.77
N LYS A 65 3.43 -13.17 3.78
CA LYS A 65 4.79 -13.36 3.22
C LYS A 65 4.85 -13.32 1.69
N SER A 66 3.70 -13.26 1.04
CA SER A 66 3.57 -13.40 -0.43
C SER A 66 3.75 -12.09 -1.19
N PHE A 67 3.81 -10.95 -0.50
CA PHE A 67 3.89 -9.64 -1.13
C PHE A 67 5.23 -8.96 -0.83
N GLU A 68 5.78 -8.32 -1.86
CA GLU A 68 6.94 -7.43 -1.73
C GLU A 68 6.56 -6.21 -0.88
N LEU A 69 7.42 -5.82 0.07
CA LEU A 69 7.27 -4.60 0.86
C LEU A 69 8.33 -3.57 0.44
N VAL A 70 7.89 -2.37 0.07
CA VAL A 70 8.76 -1.25 -0.34
C VAL A 70 8.46 0.03 0.44
N PRO A 71 9.41 0.96 0.61
CA PRO A 71 9.11 2.25 1.19
C PRO A 71 8.44 3.18 0.16
N LYS A 72 7.43 3.96 0.58
CA LYS A 72 6.74 4.96 -0.27
C LYS A 72 7.71 5.98 -0.89
N ARG A 73 8.83 6.24 -0.22
CA ARG A 73 9.88 7.17 -0.67
C ARG A 73 10.62 6.71 -1.94
N ASP A 74 10.57 5.43 -2.28
CA ASP A 74 11.19 4.93 -3.53
C ASP A 74 10.42 5.34 -4.78
N TYR A 75 9.22 5.91 -4.59
CA TYR A 75 8.31 6.34 -5.66
C TYR A 75 8.18 7.87 -5.76
N VAL A 76 9.06 8.63 -5.07
CA VAL A 76 9.05 10.10 -5.16
C VAL A 76 9.18 10.55 -6.62
N GLY A 77 8.25 11.41 -7.06
CA GLY A 77 8.20 11.92 -8.43
C GLY A 77 7.58 10.97 -9.45
N LYS A 78 7.15 9.77 -9.03
CA LYS A 78 6.50 8.76 -9.87
C LYS A 78 4.97 8.84 -9.78
N GLU A 79 4.29 8.19 -10.72
CA GLU A 79 2.85 7.95 -10.71
C GLU A 79 2.57 6.46 -10.57
N VAL A 80 1.83 6.05 -9.54
CA VAL A 80 1.38 4.66 -9.37
C VAL A 80 -0.02 4.46 -9.94
N GLU A 81 -0.29 3.26 -10.46
CA GLU A 81 -1.56 2.95 -11.10
C GLU A 81 -2.73 2.87 -10.11
N ILE A 82 -2.71 1.93 -9.16
CA ILE A 82 -3.78 1.78 -8.15
C ILE A 82 -3.17 1.89 -6.76
N ALA A 83 -3.73 2.75 -5.91
CA ALA A 83 -3.37 2.82 -4.49
C ALA A 83 -4.54 2.44 -3.58
N LEU A 84 -4.30 1.52 -2.66
CA LEU A 84 -5.15 1.24 -1.50
C LEU A 84 -4.47 1.85 -0.28
N ASP A 85 -5.07 2.88 0.29
CA ASP A 85 -4.49 3.63 1.40
C ASP A 85 -5.64 4.20 2.26
N ASP A 86 -5.35 4.44 3.53
CA ASP A 86 -6.22 5.18 4.44
C ASP A 86 -5.94 6.70 4.35
N GLU A 87 -4.74 7.08 3.88
CA GLU A 87 -4.39 8.46 3.56
C GLU A 87 -4.93 8.89 2.20
N SER A 88 -5.38 10.15 2.08
CA SER A 88 -5.89 10.65 0.79
C SER A 88 -4.77 10.81 -0.25
N PRO A 89 -5.07 10.80 -1.57
CA PRO A 89 -4.08 11.07 -2.60
C PRO A 89 -3.34 12.40 -2.43
N ALA A 90 -4.03 13.43 -1.91
CA ALA A 90 -3.42 14.72 -1.64
C ALA A 90 -2.39 14.63 -0.50
N ASP A 91 -2.68 13.86 0.55
CA ASP A 91 -1.76 13.63 1.66
C ASP A 91 -0.54 12.82 1.20
N ILE A 92 -0.76 11.78 0.41
CA ILE A 92 0.31 10.94 -0.15
C ILE A 92 1.21 11.78 -1.05
N PHE A 93 0.64 12.60 -1.93
CA PHE A 93 1.41 13.51 -2.77
C PHE A 93 2.20 14.54 -1.95
N SER A 94 1.56 15.16 -0.95
CA SER A 94 2.20 16.16 -0.09
C SER A 94 3.38 15.57 0.71
N LYS A 95 3.24 14.36 1.25
CA LYS A 95 4.25 13.72 2.10
C LYS A 95 5.36 13.03 1.32
N TYR A 96 5.02 12.40 0.19
CA TYR A 96 5.93 11.50 -0.53
C TYR A 96 6.18 11.91 -1.98
N GLY A 97 5.50 12.93 -2.51
CA GLY A 97 5.65 13.35 -3.91
C GLY A 97 5.19 12.29 -4.92
N VAL A 98 4.33 11.36 -4.51
CA VAL A 98 3.81 10.26 -5.35
C VAL A 98 2.46 10.67 -5.91
N LYS A 99 2.28 10.54 -7.22
CA LYS A 99 0.97 10.70 -7.87
C LYS A 99 0.25 9.35 -7.91
N ILE A 100 -1.07 9.38 -7.86
CA ILE A 100 -1.92 8.18 -7.90
C ILE A 100 -2.91 8.35 -9.04
N ARG A 101 -2.99 7.37 -9.94
CA ARG A 101 -3.93 7.38 -11.07
C ARG A 101 -5.32 6.96 -10.65
N GLU A 102 -5.44 5.81 -9.99
CA GLU A 102 -6.68 5.29 -9.41
C GLU A 102 -6.50 5.12 -7.90
N TYR A 103 -7.37 5.75 -7.13
CA TYR A 103 -7.36 5.66 -5.68
C TYR A 103 -8.56 4.86 -5.18
N ARG A 104 -8.30 3.82 -4.41
CA ARG A 104 -9.32 3.01 -3.74
C ARG A 104 -9.24 3.25 -2.25
N LYS A 105 -10.14 4.08 -1.75
CA LYS A 105 -10.23 4.35 -0.31
C LYS A 105 -10.53 3.06 0.44
N VAL A 106 -9.70 2.77 1.44
CA VAL A 106 -9.95 1.68 2.39
C VAL A 106 -10.60 2.27 3.63
N GLU A 107 -11.70 1.67 4.09
CA GLU A 107 -12.25 2.03 5.40
C GLU A 107 -11.39 1.43 6.51
N PRO A 108 -10.87 2.22 7.45
CA PRO A 108 -10.05 1.70 8.54
C PRO A 108 -10.86 0.77 9.44
N ILE A 109 -10.27 -0.35 9.85
CA ILE A 109 -10.92 -1.32 10.74
C ILE A 109 -10.80 -0.87 12.19
N PHE A 110 -11.53 0.19 12.54
CA PHE A 110 -11.68 0.78 13.88
C PHE A 110 -10.59 1.78 14.34
N LYS A 111 -11.07 2.80 15.06
CA LYS A 111 -10.35 3.63 16.03
C LYS A 111 -10.51 3.01 17.41
#